data_AF-A0A3E1BZF1-F1
#
_entry.id   AF-A0A3E1BZF1-F1
#
_cell.length_a   1.000
_cell.length_b   1.000
_cell.length_c   1.000
_cell.angle_alpha   90.00
_cell.angle_beta   90.00
_cell.angle_gamma   90.00
#
_symmetry.space_group_name_H-M   'P 1'
#
loop_
_entity.id
_entity.type
_entity.pdbx_description
1 polymer ?
#
loop_
_entity_poly.entity_id
_entity_poly.type
_entity_poly.pdbx_seq_one_letter_code
_entity_poly.pdbx_strand_id
1 'polypeptide(L)'
;MERLGRDAPLPEEMQGRWRDVEDHSSELVVQGGDIFCFGQPVAYDYKVIESEDGALTVTLKIDNEAEEDSFQRANITGLVITPEGDFCAYNVKFSSQFERAEA
;
A
#
# COMPACT_ATOMS: atom_id res chain seq x y z
N MET A 1 16.36 1.01 -3.70
CA MET A 1 15.54 -0.14 -3.28
C MET A 1 15.98 -0.57 -1.89
N GLU A 2 15.10 -0.46 -0.89
CA GLU A 2 15.33 -0.87 0.49
C GLU A 2 14.31 -1.94 0.90
N ARG A 3 14.76 -3.11 1.38
CA ARG A 3 13.88 -4.17 1.89
C ARG A 3 13.73 -4.03 3.40
N LEU A 4 12.49 -3.89 3.87
CA LEU A 4 12.15 -3.79 5.29
C LEU A 4 11.13 -4.84 5.68
N GLY A 5 11.24 -5.39 6.90
CA GLY A 5 10.20 -6.27 7.45
C GLY A 5 8.90 -5.52 7.71
N ARG A 6 7.80 -6.25 7.91
CA ARG A 6 6.50 -5.67 8.25
C ARG A 6 6.52 -4.76 9.49
N ASP A 7 7.32 -5.08 10.50
CA ASP A 7 7.40 -4.31 11.76
C ASP A 7 7.94 -2.88 11.56
N ALA A 8 8.77 -2.66 10.53
CA ALA A 8 9.25 -1.32 10.21
C ALA A 8 8.08 -0.45 9.68
N PRO A 9 8.06 0.86 9.99
CA PRO A 9 7.02 1.74 9.45
C PRO A 9 7.12 1.89 7.92
N LEU A 10 5.98 2.10 7.27
CA LEU A 10 5.92 2.67 5.91
C LEU A 10 6.35 4.15 5.94
N PRO A 11 6.74 4.73 4.79
CA PRO A 11 7.11 6.13 4.70
C PRO A 11 6.06 7.07 5.29
N GLU A 12 6.52 8.19 5.86
CA GLU A 12 5.64 9.15 6.54
C GLU A 12 4.56 9.71 5.62
N GLU A 13 4.87 9.86 4.33
CA GLU A 13 3.94 10.35 3.32
C GLU A 13 2.71 9.46 3.18
N MET A 14 2.84 8.15 3.41
CA MET A 14 1.76 7.17 3.30
C MET A 14 0.97 7.00 4.61
N GLN A 15 1.45 7.53 5.74
CA GLN A 15 0.83 7.33 7.05
C GLN A 15 -0.51 8.05 7.19
N GLY A 16 -1.45 7.40 7.87
CA GLY A 16 -2.76 7.95 8.20
C GLY A 16 -3.92 7.22 7.52
N ARG A 17 -5.05 7.93 7.42
CA ARG A 17 -6.29 7.43 6.82
C ARG A 17 -6.53 8.11 5.49
N TRP A 18 -6.87 7.31 4.51
CA TRP A 18 -7.10 7.70 3.13
C TRP A 18 -8.44 7.13 2.68
N ARG A 19 -9.11 7.85 1.80
CA ARG A 19 -10.42 7.51 1.25
C ARG A 19 -10.30 7.36 -0.25
N ASP A 20 -10.91 6.32 -0.79
CA ASP A 20 -10.92 6.09 -2.24
C ASP A 20 -11.71 7.22 -2.92
N VAL A 21 -11.16 7.75 -4.01
CA VAL A 21 -11.70 8.90 -4.76
C VAL A 21 -12.99 8.53 -5.52
N GLU A 22 -13.14 7.27 -5.93
CA GLU A 22 -14.31 6.78 -6.66
C GLU A 22 -15.39 6.21 -5.73
N ASP A 23 -15.00 5.54 -4.65
CA ASP A 23 -15.88 5.02 -3.60
C ASP A 23 -15.52 5.57 -2.22
N HIS A 24 -16.18 6.64 -1.81
CA HIS A 24 -15.91 7.31 -0.53
C HIS A 24 -16.18 6.45 0.73
N SER A 25 -16.82 5.29 0.57
CA SER A 25 -17.04 4.31 1.63
C SER A 25 -15.81 3.42 1.86
N SER A 26 -14.94 3.35 0.86
CA SER A 26 -13.72 2.57 0.83
C SER A 26 -12.54 3.37 1.37
N GLU A 27 -11.75 2.71 2.20
CA GLU A 27 -10.69 3.37 2.95
C GLU A 27 -9.41 2.54 2.95
N LEU A 28 -8.30 3.26 2.95
CA LEU A 28 -6.96 2.72 3.14
C LEU A 28 -6.38 3.37 4.40
N VAL A 29 -5.95 2.55 5.35
CA VAL A 29 -5.35 3.02 6.59
C VAL A 29 -3.96 2.44 6.70
N VAL A 30 -2.97 3.32 6.89
CA VAL A 30 -1.57 2.95 7.11
C VAL A 30 -1.16 3.44 8.49
N GLN A 31 -0.72 2.52 9.34
CA GLN A 31 -0.30 2.81 10.70
C GLN A 31 0.99 2.07 11.02
N GLY A 32 2.11 2.79 10.96
CA GLY A 32 3.43 2.18 11.01
C GLY A 32 3.59 1.21 9.85
N GLY A 33 3.75 -0.07 10.17
CA GLY A 33 3.85 -1.17 9.20
C GLY A 33 2.51 -1.78 8.80
N ASP A 34 1.46 -1.57 9.60
CA ASP A 34 0.17 -2.19 9.32
C ASP A 34 -0.62 -1.43 8.28
N ILE A 35 -1.25 -2.19 7.38
CA ILE A 35 -2.04 -1.65 6.27
C ILE A 35 -3.42 -2.32 6.31
N PHE A 36 -4.46 -1.52 6.31
CA PHE A 36 -5.85 -1.96 6.21
C PHE A 36 -6.44 -1.36 4.94
N CYS A 37 -6.79 -2.21 3.98
CA CYS A 37 -7.38 -1.79 2.71
C CYS A 37 -8.81 -2.33 2.65
N PHE A 38 -9.79 -1.45 2.41
CA PHE A 38 -11.22 -1.78 2.40
C PHE A 38 -11.68 -2.47 3.69
N GLY A 39 -11.13 -2.05 4.84
CA GLY A 39 -11.40 -2.64 6.15
C GLY A 39 -10.76 -4.01 6.40
N GLN A 40 -9.97 -4.54 5.46
CA GLN A 40 -9.26 -5.81 5.62
C GLN A 40 -7.77 -5.60 5.86
N PRO A 41 -7.15 -6.30 6.83
CA PRO A 41 -5.71 -6.22 7.03
C PRO A 41 -4.96 -6.87 5.86
N VAL A 42 -3.91 -6.21 5.37
CA VAL A 42 -3.04 -6.73 4.33
C VAL A 42 -1.98 -7.63 4.97
N ALA A 43 -2.04 -8.93 4.69
CA ALA A 43 -1.13 -9.91 5.26
C ALA A 43 0.13 -10.08 4.39
N TYR A 44 1.15 -9.26 4.66
CA TYR A 44 2.46 -9.32 3.99
C TYR A 44 3.59 -9.57 5.01
N ASP A 45 4.73 -10.11 4.58
CA ASP A 45 5.89 -10.38 5.45
C ASP A 45 6.91 -9.24 5.41
N TYR A 46 7.15 -8.72 4.21
CA TYR A 46 8.12 -7.65 3.99
C TYR A 46 7.68 -6.70 2.89
N LYS A 47 8.30 -5.53 2.89
CA LYS A 47 8.10 -4.50 1.88
C LYS A 47 9.41 -4.10 1.25
N VAL A 48 9.31 -3.59 0.04
CA VAL A 48 10.41 -3.03 -0.73
C VAL A 48 10.06 -1.60 -1.06
N ILE A 49 10.87 -0.66 -0.58
CA ILE A 49 10.68 0.78 -0.76
C ILE A 49 11.63 1.27 -1.85
N GLU A 50 11.09 1.97 -2.82
CA GLU A 50 11.80 2.54 -3.95
C GLU A 50 11.34 3.96 -4.18
N SER A 51 12.29 4.83 -4.53
CA SER A 51 12.01 6.21 -4.88
C SER A 51 12.69 6.47 -6.21
N GLU A 52 11.91 6.71 -7.26
CA GLU A 52 12.42 6.96 -8.62
C GLU A 52 11.60 8.07 -9.26
N ASP A 53 12.29 9.04 -9.87
CA ASP A 53 11.68 10.21 -10.53
C ASP A 53 10.68 10.99 -9.66
N GLY A 54 10.91 11.04 -8.34
CA GLY A 54 10.03 11.70 -7.38
C GLY A 54 8.79 10.88 -6.98
N ALA A 55 8.55 9.72 -7.58
CA ALA A 55 7.54 8.78 -7.12
C ALA A 55 8.10 7.91 -5.99
N LEU A 56 7.31 7.72 -4.93
CA LEU A 56 7.63 6.81 -3.82
C LEU A 56 6.78 5.55 -3.95
N THR A 57 7.41 4.43 -4.25
CA THR A 57 6.77 3.12 -4.44
C THR A 57 7.11 2.19 -3.28
N VAL A 58 6.10 1.54 -2.74
CA VAL A 58 6.22 0.47 -1.75
C VAL A 58 5.58 -0.79 -2.31
N THR A 59 6.39 -1.82 -2.53
CA THR A 59 5.92 -3.14 -2.98
C THR A 59 5.83 -4.08 -1.78
N LEU A 60 4.67 -4.70 -1.57
CA LEU A 60 4.40 -5.64 -0.50
C LEU A 60 4.61 -7.07 -1.00
N LYS A 61 5.26 -7.90 -0.19
CA LYS A 61 5.60 -9.28 -0.54
C LYS A 61 5.50 -10.20 0.67
N ILE A 62 5.38 -11.49 0.37
CA ILE A 62 5.44 -12.58 1.35
C ILE A 62 6.69 -13.42 1.12
N ASP A 63 7.19 -14.08 2.15
CA ASP A 63 8.35 -14.98 2.04
C ASP A 63 7.96 -16.35 1.44
N ASN A 64 6.68 -16.74 1.52
CA ASN A 64 6.19 -17.98 0.94
C ASN A 64 5.84 -17.83 -0.55
N GLU A 65 6.80 -18.12 -1.43
CA GLU A 65 6.63 -18.04 -2.90
C GLU A 65 5.46 -18.89 -3.42
N ALA A 66 5.13 -20.00 -2.75
CA ALA A 66 4.02 -20.88 -3.18
C ALA A 66 2.64 -20.22 -3.05
N GLU A 67 2.51 -19.20 -2.17
CA GLU A 67 1.28 -18.45 -1.96
C GLU A 67 1.25 -17.11 -2.71
N GLU A 68 2.31 -16.78 -3.46
CA GLU A 68 2.48 -15.45 -4.06
C GLU A 68 1.35 -15.08 -5.01
N ASP A 69 0.92 -15.97 -5.92
CA ASP A 69 -0.21 -15.70 -6.82
C ASP A 69 -1.52 -15.47 -6.04
N SER A 70 -1.76 -16.24 -4.97
CA SER A 70 -2.94 -16.07 -4.12
C SER A 70 -2.90 -14.74 -3.37
N PHE A 71 -1.74 -14.37 -2.84
CA PHE A 71 -1.51 -13.08 -2.19
C PHE A 71 -1.76 -11.92 -3.15
N GLN A 72 -1.16 -11.96 -4.34
CA GLN A 72 -1.27 -10.90 -5.34
C GLN A 72 -2.72 -10.68 -5.83
N ARG A 73 -3.55 -11.74 -5.82
CA ARG A 73 -4.95 -11.67 -6.23
C ARG A 73 -5.91 -11.24 -5.14
N ALA A 74 -5.52 -11.40 -3.87
CA ALA A 74 -6.38 -11.17 -2.71
C ALA A 74 -6.06 -9.86 -2.00
N ASN A 75 -4.82 -9.39 -2.06
CA ASN A 75 -4.34 -8.21 -1.36
C ASN A 75 -3.85 -7.15 -2.33
N ILE A 76 -3.70 -5.92 -1.83
CA ILE A 76 -2.85 -4.93 -2.50
C ILE A 76 -1.39 -5.40 -2.45
N THR A 77 -0.66 -5.18 -3.53
CA THR A 77 0.75 -5.56 -3.68
C THR A 77 1.65 -4.35 -3.84
N GLY A 78 1.09 -3.20 -4.19
CA GLY A 78 1.83 -1.98 -4.42
C GLY A 78 1.08 -0.76 -3.89
N LEU A 79 1.87 0.18 -3.39
CA LEU A 79 1.47 1.49 -2.90
C LEU A 79 2.39 2.51 -3.55
N VAL A 80 1.84 3.60 -4.10
CA VAL A 80 2.63 4.61 -4.82
C VAL A 80 2.14 6.00 -4.44
N ILE A 81 3.04 6.86 -3.98
CA ILE A 81 2.83 8.30 -3.98
C ILE A 81 3.43 8.84 -5.27
N THR A 82 2.61 9.43 -6.14
CA THR A 82 3.09 10.07 -7.37
C THR A 82 3.90 11.32 -7.03
N PRO A 83 4.76 11.81 -7.94
CA PRO A 83 5.45 13.09 -7.74
C PRO A 83 4.49 14.28 -7.57
N GLU A 84 3.22 14.13 -7.98
CA GLU A 84 2.16 15.12 -7.80
C GLU A 84 1.50 15.04 -6.40
N GLY A 85 1.80 13.99 -5.64
CA GLY A 85 1.30 13.76 -4.28
C GLY A 85 0.07 12.86 -4.18
N ASP A 86 -0.38 12.27 -5.29
CA ASP A 86 -1.50 11.33 -5.31
C ASP A 86 -1.10 9.99 -4.72
N PHE A 87 -1.98 9.40 -3.90
CA PHE A 87 -1.74 8.09 -3.33
C PHE A 87 -2.52 7.01 -4.05
N CYS A 88 -1.83 6.02 -4.61
CA CYS A 88 -2.44 4.91 -5.32
C CYS A 88 -2.09 3.58 -4.63
N ALA A 89 -3.07 2.68 -4.53
CA ALA A 89 -2.84 1.28 -4.18
C ALA A 89 -3.31 0.38 -5.32
N TYR A 90 -2.58 -0.71 -5.57
CA TYR A 90 -2.92 -1.61 -6.67
C TYR A 90 -2.56 -3.06 -6.38
N ASN A 91 -3.15 -3.94 -7.18
CA ASN A 91 -2.76 -5.33 -7.34
C ASN A 91 -3.00 -5.80 -8.78
N VAL A 92 -2.94 -7.11 -9.02
CA VAL A 92 -3.11 -7.69 -10.36
C VAL A 92 -4.55 -7.58 -10.91
N LYS A 93 -5.52 -7.18 -10.08
CA LYS A 93 -6.95 -7.09 -10.44
C LYS A 93 -7.48 -5.66 -10.52
N PHE A 94 -6.93 -4.75 -9.73
CA PHE A 94 -7.43 -3.38 -9.64
C PHE A 94 -6.33 -2.38 -9.25
N SER A 95 -6.64 -1.11 -9.47
CA SER A 95 -5.91 0.04 -8.95
C SER A 95 -6.92 1.06 -8.43
N SER A 96 -6.66 1.60 -7.25
CA SER A 96 -7.47 2.64 -6.62
C SER A 96 -6.60 3.84 -6.29
N GLN A 97 -7.14 5.04 -6.51
CA GLN A 97 -6.54 6.29 -6.06
C GLN A 97 -7.25 6.74 -4.78
N PHE A 98 -6.46 7.24 -3.84
CA PHE A 98 -6.91 7.67 -2.54
C PHE A 98 -6.52 9.13 -2.29
N GLU A 99 -7.45 9.86 -1.69
CA GLU A 99 -7.22 11.19 -1.13
C GLU A 99 -7.15 11.12 0.39
N ARG A 100 -6.47 12.10 1.00
CA ARG A 100 -6.28 12.13 2.44
C ARG A 100 -7.62 12.43 3.10
N ALA A 101 -8.10 11.54 3.97
CA ALA A 101 -9.33 11.80 4.70
C ALA A 101 -9.04 12.84 5.78
N GLU A 102 -9.54 14.07 5.59
CA GLU A 102 -9.51 15.09 6.66
C GLU A 102 -10.25 14.56 7.90
N ALA A 103 -9.69 14.87 9.07
CA ALA A 103 -10.23 14.47 10.38
C ALA A 103 -11.49 15.26 10.77
#